data_AF-A0A5N4AFP6-F1
#
_entry.id   AF-A0A5N4AFP6-F1
#
_cell.length_a   1.000
_cell.length_b   1.000
_cell.length_c   1.000
_cell.angle_alpha   90.00
_cell.angle_beta   90.00
_cell.angle_gamma   90.00
#
_symmetry.space_group_name_H-M   'P 1'
#
loop_
_entity.id
_entity.type
_entity.pdbx_description
1 polymer ?
#
loop_
_entity_poly.entity_id
_entity_poly.type
_entity_poly.pdbx_seq_one_letter_code
_entity_poly.pdbx_strand_id
1 'polypeptide(L)'
;MLHEFEEFLTADECTASAYVDYLKKLGGNTYQEFISRSLKHTISYAFGTKCSWLGLRNNIKVCHYKFMKLIKDVAYDTYHCSDMLFDKYGSYLQLIVKKQNLLLNMVSRVIRDVSQIKIKTVGGIDTSVIEGDADSIFAKYRLPIDCEADLQNFEDALQNVADFNKILTEISTFGGRNTYDFIYRATQRIITNRFSADFSWLGRKGKRVFKNLHLASLLTKAAMKTSNCTAMDAELSVNKWLRRCAERARNEKKI
;
A
#
# COMPACT_ATOMS: atom_id res chain seq x y z
N MET A 1 -3.26 9.47 27.39
CA MET A 1 -4.45 9.65 26.54
C MET A 1 -5.16 8.35 26.17
N LEU A 2 -4.65 7.45 25.30
CA LEU A 2 -5.42 6.21 25.00
C LEU A 2 -5.45 5.22 26.17
N HIS A 3 -4.34 5.07 26.91
CA HIS A 3 -4.31 4.23 28.10
C HIS A 3 -5.29 4.73 29.17
N GLU A 4 -5.36 6.04 29.40
CA GLU A 4 -6.34 6.66 30.31
C GLU A 4 -7.78 6.46 29.81
N PHE A 5 -8.04 6.67 28.51
CA PHE A 5 -9.37 6.43 27.91
C PHE A 5 -9.81 4.97 28.06
N GLU A 6 -8.90 4.04 27.83
CA GLU A 6 -9.13 2.60 28.01
C GLU A 6 -9.38 2.24 29.48
N GLU A 7 -8.65 2.87 30.39
CA GLU A 7 -8.82 2.71 31.84
C GLU A 7 -10.20 3.22 32.28
N PHE A 8 -10.65 4.38 31.80
CA PHE A 8 -11.99 4.91 32.07
C PHE A 8 -13.09 4.01 31.52
N LEU A 9 -12.95 3.52 30.28
CA LEU A 9 -13.91 2.58 29.72
C LEU A 9 -13.98 1.29 30.52
N THR A 10 -12.85 0.83 31.07
CA THR A 10 -12.77 -0.42 31.83
C THR A 10 -13.33 -0.26 33.24
N ALA A 11 -13.09 0.89 33.88
CA ALA A 11 -13.47 1.16 35.27
C ALA A 11 -14.94 1.58 35.43
N ASP A 12 -15.54 2.25 34.45
CA ASP A 12 -16.91 2.79 34.56
C ASP A 12 -17.82 2.33 33.41
N GLU A 13 -18.88 1.60 33.79
CA GLU A 13 -19.91 1.13 32.87
C GLU A 13 -20.78 2.27 32.32
N CYS A 14 -20.95 3.38 33.04
CA CYS A 14 -21.68 4.54 32.51
C CYS A 14 -20.92 5.18 31.35
N THR A 15 -19.60 5.32 31.48
CA THR A 15 -18.71 5.79 30.41
C THR A 15 -18.70 4.83 29.21
N ALA A 16 -18.69 3.51 29.46
CA ALA A 16 -18.80 2.51 28.40
C ALA A 16 -20.13 2.63 27.64
N SER A 17 -21.25 2.78 28.35
CA SER A 17 -22.58 2.97 27.77
C SER A 17 -22.68 4.27 26.97
N ALA A 18 -22.17 5.38 27.50
CA ALA A 18 -22.13 6.66 26.78
C ALA A 18 -21.30 6.59 25.49
N TYR A 19 -20.20 5.84 25.51
CA TYR A 19 -19.39 5.59 24.33
C TYR A 19 -20.11 4.70 23.31
N VAL A 20 -20.86 3.68 23.74
CA VAL A 20 -21.72 2.88 22.87
C VAL A 20 -22.80 3.74 22.19
N ASP A 21 -23.44 4.63 22.93
CA ASP A 21 -24.44 5.55 22.37
C ASP A 21 -23.82 6.54 21.37
N TYR A 22 -22.61 6.99 21.64
CA TYR A 22 -21.83 7.78 20.69
C TYR A 22 -21.54 6.99 19.40
N LEU A 23 -21.12 5.73 19.52
CA LEU A 23 -20.87 4.86 18.36
C LEU A 23 -22.14 4.67 17.51
N LYS A 24 -23.28 4.39 18.14
CA LYS A 24 -24.57 4.24 17.44
C LYS A 24 -24.95 5.50 16.65
N LYS A 25 -24.64 6.69 17.17
CA LYS A 25 -24.88 7.98 16.47
C LYS A 25 -23.99 8.19 15.24
N LEU A 26 -22.77 7.62 15.20
CA LEU A 26 -21.88 7.76 14.03
C LEU A 26 -22.45 7.06 12.78
N GLY A 27 -23.13 5.93 12.98
CA GLY A 27 -23.77 5.14 11.93
C GLY A 27 -22.85 4.74 10.78
N GLY A 28 -23.45 4.38 9.66
CA GLY A 28 -22.78 3.93 8.42
C GLY A 28 -23.78 3.18 7.55
N ASN A 29 -23.64 3.25 6.23
CA ASN A 29 -24.51 2.47 5.34
C ASN A 29 -24.11 0.99 5.32
N THR A 30 -22.90 0.70 5.77
CA THR A 30 -22.32 -0.64 5.84
C THR A 30 -21.49 -0.78 7.12
N TYR A 31 -21.29 -2.02 7.58
CA TYR A 31 -20.46 -2.28 8.76
C TYR A 31 -19.01 -1.78 8.58
N GLN A 32 -18.51 -1.75 7.33
CA GLN A 32 -17.19 -1.21 6.99
C GLN A 32 -17.07 0.28 7.24
N GLU A 33 -18.07 1.03 6.78
CA GLU A 33 -18.11 2.47 6.96
C GLU A 33 -18.25 2.82 8.44
N PHE A 34 -19.09 2.09 9.16
CA PHE A 34 -19.23 2.20 10.60
C PHE A 34 -17.88 2.00 11.30
N ILE A 35 -17.21 0.86 11.10
CA ILE A 35 -15.90 0.57 11.72
C ILE A 35 -14.88 1.67 11.39
N SER A 36 -14.82 2.11 10.11
CA SER A 36 -13.88 3.16 9.72
C SER A 36 -14.16 4.49 10.41
N ARG A 37 -15.43 4.87 10.61
CA ARG A 37 -15.81 6.09 11.31
C ARG A 37 -15.52 5.98 12.80
N SER A 38 -15.92 4.88 13.42
CA SER A 38 -15.66 4.60 14.84
C SER A 38 -14.18 4.71 15.16
N LEU A 39 -13.31 4.06 14.37
CA LEU A 39 -11.86 4.11 14.62
C LEU A 39 -11.26 5.51 14.43
N LYS A 40 -11.68 6.25 13.40
CA LYS A 40 -11.22 7.63 13.17
C LYS A 40 -11.59 8.57 14.31
N HIS A 41 -12.72 8.30 14.97
CA HIS A 41 -13.23 9.10 16.08
C HIS A 41 -12.75 8.61 17.46
N THR A 42 -12.06 7.47 17.52
CA THR A 42 -11.60 6.87 18.79
C THR A 42 -10.10 6.94 18.95
N ILE A 43 -9.34 6.67 17.88
CA ILE A 43 -7.89 6.66 17.92
C ILE A 43 -7.29 7.65 16.93
N SER A 44 -6.21 8.31 17.34
CA SER A 44 -5.46 9.19 16.44
C SER A 44 -4.79 8.39 15.34
N TYR A 45 -4.59 9.02 14.19
CA TYR A 45 -3.90 8.41 13.06
C TYR A 45 -2.50 7.91 13.42
N ALA A 46 -1.73 8.74 14.15
CA ALA A 46 -0.37 8.40 14.60
C ALA A 46 -0.33 7.21 15.56
N PHE A 47 -1.41 6.97 16.30
CA PHE A 47 -1.56 5.76 17.12
C PHE A 47 -1.94 4.56 16.26
N GLY A 48 -2.94 4.71 15.37
CA GLY A 48 -3.41 3.64 14.50
C GLY A 48 -2.34 3.01 13.60
N THR A 49 -1.33 3.77 13.17
CA THR A 49 -0.19 3.24 12.38
C THR A 49 0.73 2.31 13.17
N LYS A 50 0.75 2.44 14.50
CA LYS A 50 1.51 1.59 15.42
C LYS A 50 0.71 0.37 15.89
N CYS A 51 -0.53 0.22 15.43
CA CYS A 51 -1.45 -0.82 15.88
C CYS A 51 -1.61 -1.94 14.85
N SER A 52 -1.96 -3.12 15.33
CA SER A 52 -2.49 -4.19 14.50
C SER A 52 -3.41 -5.07 15.34
N TRP A 53 -4.33 -5.77 14.68
CA TRP A 53 -5.33 -6.60 15.36
C TRP A 53 -4.69 -7.60 16.34
N LEU A 54 -3.69 -8.36 15.89
CA LEU A 54 -3.02 -9.40 16.67
C LEU A 54 -1.64 -9.00 17.24
N GLY A 55 -1.18 -7.78 16.99
CA GLY A 55 0.17 -7.34 17.39
C GLY A 55 1.30 -7.83 16.46
N LEU A 56 1.00 -8.01 15.17
CA LEU A 56 1.98 -8.46 14.17
C LEU A 56 3.04 -7.38 13.92
N ARG A 57 4.28 -7.80 13.63
CA ARG A 57 5.41 -6.92 13.26
C ARG A 57 5.76 -5.88 14.32
N ASN A 58 5.70 -6.26 15.59
CA ASN A 58 5.93 -5.37 16.74
C ASN A 58 4.93 -4.21 16.86
N ASN A 59 3.77 -4.30 16.21
CA ASN A 59 2.69 -3.35 16.41
C ASN A 59 1.93 -3.66 17.72
N ILE A 60 1.32 -2.63 18.30
CA ILE A 60 0.45 -2.74 19.48
C ILE A 60 -0.77 -3.58 19.11
N LYS A 61 -1.03 -4.63 19.90
CA LYS A 61 -2.17 -5.54 19.75
C LYS A 61 -3.45 -4.87 20.22
N VAL A 62 -4.39 -4.57 19.30
CA VAL A 62 -5.60 -3.81 19.65
C VAL A 62 -6.84 -4.65 19.94
N CYS A 63 -6.86 -5.94 19.64
CA CYS A 63 -8.04 -6.78 19.86
C CYS A 63 -8.42 -6.94 21.35
N HIS A 64 -7.51 -6.62 22.26
CA HIS A 64 -7.71 -6.78 23.70
C HIS A 64 -8.30 -5.56 24.38
N TYR A 65 -8.34 -4.41 23.69
CA TYR A 65 -8.88 -3.17 24.23
C TYR A 65 -10.42 -3.21 24.28
N LYS A 66 -11.01 -2.75 25.38
CA LYS A 66 -12.44 -2.64 25.65
C LYS A 66 -13.10 -1.70 24.63
N PHE A 67 -12.48 -0.57 24.25
CA PHE A 67 -13.07 0.27 23.20
C PHE A 67 -13.26 -0.49 21.88
N MET A 68 -12.33 -1.41 21.57
CA MET A 68 -12.37 -2.20 20.34
C MET A 68 -13.44 -3.29 20.42
N LYS A 69 -13.62 -3.90 21.61
CA LYS A 69 -14.72 -4.83 21.88
C LYS A 69 -16.08 -4.13 21.74
N LEU A 70 -16.24 -2.93 22.30
CA LEU A 70 -17.49 -2.17 22.18
C LEU A 70 -17.81 -1.77 20.74
N ILE A 71 -16.82 -1.34 19.95
CA ILE A 71 -17.01 -1.10 18.51
C ILE A 71 -17.45 -2.39 17.81
N LYS A 72 -16.81 -3.51 18.16
CA LYS A 72 -17.13 -4.82 17.63
C LYS A 72 -18.60 -5.14 17.93
N ASP A 73 -19.00 -5.14 19.20
CA ASP A 73 -20.35 -5.49 19.65
C ASP A 73 -21.43 -4.67 18.94
N VAL A 74 -21.24 -3.33 18.84
CA VAL A 74 -22.18 -2.47 18.10
C VAL A 74 -22.25 -2.83 16.61
N ALA A 75 -21.13 -3.27 15.99
CA ALA A 75 -21.13 -3.71 14.60
C ALA A 75 -21.92 -5.02 14.41
N TYR A 76 -21.81 -5.98 15.34
CA TYR A 76 -22.61 -7.21 15.31
C TYR A 76 -24.10 -6.92 15.45
N ASP A 77 -24.45 -6.11 16.45
CA ASP A 77 -25.84 -5.83 16.77
C ASP A 77 -26.54 -5.06 15.66
N THR A 78 -25.83 -4.12 15.03
CA THR A 78 -26.43 -3.20 14.05
C THR A 78 -26.37 -3.72 12.61
N TYR A 79 -25.33 -4.49 12.24
CA TYR A 79 -25.09 -4.90 10.86
C TYR A 79 -24.97 -6.42 10.65
N HIS A 80 -25.11 -7.22 11.70
CA HIS A 80 -25.06 -8.68 11.66
C HIS A 80 -23.79 -9.24 11.00
N CYS A 81 -22.64 -8.58 11.17
CA CYS A 81 -21.37 -9.06 10.63
C CYS A 81 -20.88 -10.30 11.37
N SER A 82 -20.15 -11.22 10.73
CA SER A 82 -19.59 -12.43 11.39
C SER A 82 -18.13 -12.24 11.85
N ASP A 83 -17.66 -13.01 12.84
CA ASP A 83 -16.27 -13.00 13.35
C ASP A 83 -15.18 -13.13 12.27
N MET A 84 -15.42 -13.94 11.24
CA MET A 84 -14.48 -14.10 10.12
C MET A 84 -14.30 -12.84 9.26
N LEU A 85 -15.24 -11.90 9.29
CA LEU A 85 -15.15 -10.66 8.51
C LEU A 85 -14.28 -9.61 9.20
N PHE A 86 -14.22 -9.57 10.53
CA PHE A 86 -13.47 -8.55 11.28
C PHE A 86 -11.94 -8.76 11.16
N ASP A 87 -11.47 -10.01 11.15
CA ASP A 87 -10.06 -10.35 10.89
C ASP A 87 -9.58 -9.90 9.49
N LYS A 88 -10.51 -9.84 8.52
CA LYS A 88 -10.28 -9.28 7.17
C LYS A 88 -10.16 -7.74 7.20
N TYR A 89 -10.67 -7.04 8.22
CA TYR A 89 -10.48 -5.58 8.39
C TYR A 89 -9.20 -5.20 9.10
N GLY A 90 -8.56 -6.09 9.87
CA GLY A 90 -7.17 -5.90 10.29
C GLY A 90 -6.22 -5.68 9.09
N SER A 91 -6.55 -6.28 7.95
CA SER A 91 -5.87 -6.04 6.66
C SER A 91 -6.41 -4.81 5.90
N TYR A 92 -7.66 -4.41 6.11
CA TYR A 92 -8.25 -3.19 5.54
C TYR A 92 -7.78 -1.91 6.23
N LEU A 93 -7.48 -1.95 7.53
CA LEU A 93 -6.81 -0.89 8.29
C LEU A 93 -5.42 -0.62 7.68
N GLN A 94 -4.69 -1.66 7.32
CA GLN A 94 -3.43 -1.54 6.56
C GLN A 94 -3.64 -0.95 5.16
N LEU A 95 -4.77 -1.23 4.51
CA LEU A 95 -5.12 -0.67 3.20
C LEU A 95 -5.49 0.82 3.30
N ILE A 96 -6.26 1.21 4.32
CA ILE A 96 -6.62 2.61 4.59
C ILE A 96 -5.38 3.42 4.96
N VAL A 97 -4.50 2.89 5.83
CA VAL A 97 -3.21 3.53 6.16
C VAL A 97 -2.33 3.67 4.92
N LYS A 98 -2.28 2.66 4.04
CA LYS A 98 -1.55 2.76 2.76
C LYS A 98 -2.15 3.83 1.84
N LYS A 99 -3.48 3.88 1.69
CA LYS A 99 -4.17 4.88 0.85
C LYS A 99 -4.01 6.29 1.43
N GLN A 100 -4.05 6.45 2.76
CA GLN A 100 -3.84 7.73 3.43
C GLN A 100 -2.40 8.21 3.36
N ASN A 101 -1.39 7.33 3.48
CA ASN A 101 0.00 7.72 3.26
C ASN A 101 0.24 8.21 1.82
N LEU A 102 -0.42 7.60 0.83
CA LEU A 102 -0.38 8.09 -0.55
C LEU A 102 -1.02 9.48 -0.67
N LEU A 103 -2.19 9.69 -0.05
CA LEU A 103 -2.85 11.01 -0.02
C LEU A 103 -2.01 12.06 0.71
N LEU A 104 -1.40 11.71 1.84
CA LEU A 104 -0.58 12.63 2.63
C LEU A 104 0.68 13.01 1.86
N ASN A 105 1.30 12.07 1.14
CA ASN A 105 2.41 12.37 0.23
C ASN A 105 1.96 13.29 -0.92
N MET A 106 0.78 13.09 -1.50
CA MET A 106 0.24 14.00 -2.52
C MET A 106 -0.05 15.40 -1.97
N VAL A 107 -0.65 15.49 -0.77
CA VAL A 107 -0.93 16.78 -0.11
C VAL A 107 0.37 17.50 0.25
N SER A 108 1.39 16.80 0.76
CA SER A 108 2.71 17.37 1.01
C SER A 108 3.36 17.92 -0.27
N ARG A 109 3.18 17.24 -1.41
CA ARG A 109 3.63 17.74 -2.72
C ARG A 109 2.88 19.01 -3.12
N VAL A 110 1.54 19.02 -3.00
CA VAL A 110 0.73 20.22 -3.28
C VAL A 110 1.12 21.39 -2.37
N ILE A 111 1.37 21.16 -1.08
CA ILE A 111 1.83 22.20 -0.15
C ILE A 111 3.21 22.73 -0.57
N ARG A 112 4.13 21.87 -0.98
CA ARG A 112 5.45 22.25 -1.48
C ARG A 112 5.33 23.08 -2.76
N ASP A 113 4.52 22.63 -3.71
CA ASP A 113 4.31 23.32 -4.99
C ASP A 113 3.65 24.69 -4.78
N VAL A 114 2.65 24.79 -3.90
CA VAL A 114 2.03 26.06 -3.50
C VAL A 114 3.02 26.98 -2.78
N SER A 115 3.89 26.43 -1.93
CA SER A 115 4.94 27.19 -1.25
C SER A 115 6.01 27.70 -2.23
N GLN A 116 6.39 26.89 -3.22
CA GLN A 116 7.28 27.31 -4.30
C GLN A 116 6.63 28.36 -5.23
N ILE A 117 5.31 28.32 -5.42
CA ILE A 117 4.57 29.36 -6.14
C ILE A 117 4.58 30.69 -5.35
N LYS A 118 4.44 30.64 -4.02
CA LYS A 118 4.64 31.83 -3.16
C LYS A 118 6.07 32.37 -3.23
N ILE A 119 7.08 31.49 -3.21
CA ILE A 119 8.51 31.87 -3.30
C ILE A 119 8.88 32.42 -4.68
N LYS A 120 8.31 31.92 -5.77
CA LYS A 120 8.53 32.47 -7.12
C LYS A 120 7.94 33.88 -7.34
N THR A 121 7.07 34.33 -6.43
CA THR A 121 6.42 35.65 -6.51
C THR A 121 7.14 36.72 -5.66
N VAL A 122 8.04 36.34 -4.76
CA VAL A 122 8.81 37.27 -3.91
C VAL A 122 10.27 36.82 -3.90
N GLY A 123 11.12 37.60 -4.57
CA GLY A 123 12.45 37.19 -5.01
C GLY A 123 13.45 36.71 -3.95
N GLY A 124 14.43 35.97 -4.47
CA GLY A 124 15.81 35.80 -3.99
C GLY A 124 16.06 35.57 -2.50
N ILE A 125 16.50 34.36 -2.14
CA ILE A 125 17.72 34.09 -1.36
C ILE A 125 18.06 32.60 -1.47
N ASP A 126 19.36 32.37 -1.62
CA ASP A 126 20.08 31.10 -1.70
C ASP A 126 20.08 30.37 -0.35
N THR A 127 19.78 29.07 -0.32
CA THR A 127 20.18 28.19 0.80
C THR A 127 20.27 26.74 0.33
N SER A 128 21.50 26.30 0.15
CA SER A 128 21.93 24.92 -0.07
C SER A 128 21.64 24.00 1.13
N VAL A 129 20.49 23.32 1.16
CA VAL A 129 20.32 22.01 1.84
C VAL A 129 19.12 21.22 1.25
N ILE A 130 19.18 20.73 0.01
CA ILE A 130 18.22 19.69 -0.44
C ILE A 130 18.87 18.80 -1.50
N GLU A 131 19.22 17.56 -1.16
CA GLU A 131 19.18 16.47 -2.15
C GLU A 131 18.59 15.22 -1.50
N GLY A 132 17.28 15.08 -1.67
CA GLY A 132 16.52 13.91 -1.29
C GLY A 132 15.05 14.17 -1.58
N ASP A 133 14.49 13.41 -2.53
CA ASP A 133 13.05 13.28 -2.79
C ASP A 133 12.37 14.30 -3.74
N ALA A 134 13.00 14.51 -4.91
CA ALA A 134 12.35 15.04 -6.10
C ALA A 134 12.34 14.06 -7.30
N ASP A 135 12.89 12.85 -7.14
CA ASP A 135 13.32 11.98 -8.26
C ASP A 135 12.79 10.53 -8.15
N SER A 136 11.66 10.30 -7.47
CA SER A 136 11.02 8.96 -7.37
C SER A 136 10.43 8.52 -8.70
N ILE A 137 10.59 7.24 -9.05
CA ILE A 137 10.11 6.66 -10.31
C ILE A 137 8.59 6.75 -10.46
N PHE A 138 7.86 6.71 -9.32
CA PHE A 138 6.40 6.85 -9.28
C PHE A 138 5.93 8.28 -9.52
N ALA A 139 6.82 9.26 -9.36
CA ALA A 139 6.58 10.65 -9.73
C ALA A 139 6.92 10.91 -11.20
N LYS A 140 7.91 10.19 -11.76
CA LYS A 140 8.42 10.40 -13.12
C LYS A 140 7.58 9.67 -14.19
N TYR A 141 7.05 8.49 -13.90
CA TYR A 141 6.34 7.65 -14.87
C TYR A 141 4.89 7.37 -14.48
N ARG A 142 4.03 7.12 -15.49
CA ARG A 142 2.64 6.70 -15.30
C ARG A 142 2.58 5.23 -14.90
N LEU A 143 2.75 4.98 -13.61
CA LEU A 143 2.68 3.65 -13.01
C LEU A 143 1.32 3.46 -12.28
N PRO A 144 0.74 2.24 -12.29
CA PRO A 144 1.20 1.03 -12.97
C PRO A 144 0.92 1.07 -14.48
N ILE A 145 1.88 0.59 -15.28
CA ILE A 145 1.80 0.52 -16.74
C ILE A 145 0.65 -0.39 -17.17
N ASP A 146 -0.23 0.13 -18.04
CA ASP A 146 -1.41 -0.59 -18.54
C ASP A 146 -1.57 -0.50 -20.07
N CYS A 147 -0.60 0.09 -20.77
CA CYS A 147 -0.59 0.22 -22.22
C CYS A 147 0.84 0.22 -22.80
N GLU A 148 0.95 0.05 -24.13
CA GLU A 148 2.25 -0.08 -24.80
C GLU A 148 3.07 1.21 -24.81
N ALA A 149 2.42 2.36 -24.97
CA ALA A 149 3.12 3.65 -24.99
C ALA A 149 3.83 3.92 -23.65
N ASP A 150 3.15 3.64 -22.53
CA ASP A 150 3.74 3.79 -21.19
C ASP A 150 4.85 2.75 -20.94
N LEU A 151 4.70 1.53 -21.47
CA LEU A 151 5.75 0.51 -21.40
C LEU A 151 7.01 0.96 -22.16
N GLN A 152 6.85 1.46 -23.39
CA GLN A 152 7.99 1.89 -24.21
C GLN A 152 8.75 3.06 -23.55
N ASN A 153 8.03 4.07 -23.05
CA ASN A 153 8.64 5.18 -22.32
C ASN A 153 9.43 4.70 -21.09
N PHE A 154 8.94 3.68 -20.39
CA PHE A 154 9.62 3.11 -19.24
C PHE A 154 10.84 2.26 -19.64
N GLU A 155 10.74 1.49 -20.73
CA GLU A 155 11.84 0.70 -21.29
C GLU A 155 12.98 1.59 -21.80
N ASP A 156 12.67 2.71 -22.46
CA ASP A 156 13.65 3.70 -22.94
C ASP A 156 14.44 4.30 -21.75
N ALA A 157 13.77 4.58 -20.64
CA ALA A 157 14.43 5.04 -19.43
C ALA A 157 15.35 3.99 -18.81
N LEU A 158 14.96 2.72 -18.86
CA LEU A 158 15.75 1.61 -18.34
C LEU A 158 16.98 1.28 -19.18
N GLN A 159 17.10 1.81 -20.41
CA GLN A 159 18.33 1.74 -21.19
C GLN A 159 19.44 2.61 -20.61
N ASN A 160 19.09 3.72 -19.96
CA ASN A 160 20.07 4.57 -19.31
C ASN A 160 20.53 3.94 -17.98
N VAL A 161 21.85 3.71 -17.85
CA VAL A 161 22.44 3.04 -16.69
C VAL A 161 22.21 3.80 -15.37
N ALA A 162 22.21 5.13 -15.39
CA ALA A 162 21.99 5.94 -14.19
C ALA A 162 20.54 5.82 -13.71
N ASP A 163 19.58 5.97 -14.63
CA ASP A 163 18.15 5.80 -14.32
C ASP A 163 17.85 4.36 -13.90
N PHE A 164 18.42 3.36 -14.58
CA PHE A 164 18.28 1.95 -14.21
C PHE A 164 18.71 1.70 -12.76
N ASN A 165 19.88 2.21 -12.34
CA ASN A 165 20.39 2.00 -10.99
C ASN A 165 19.58 2.74 -9.91
N LYS A 166 19.07 3.93 -10.23
CA LYS A 166 18.13 4.66 -9.36
C LYS A 166 16.86 3.86 -9.17
N ILE A 167 16.23 3.45 -10.27
CA ILE A 167 15.00 2.65 -10.28
C ILE A 167 15.20 1.33 -9.54
N LEU A 168 16.33 0.64 -9.77
CA LEU A 168 16.70 -0.60 -9.11
C LEU A 168 16.75 -0.44 -7.59
N THR A 169 17.38 0.65 -7.12
CA THR A 169 17.50 0.93 -5.68
C THR A 169 16.13 1.18 -5.06
N GLU A 170 15.26 1.95 -5.73
CA GLU A 170 13.91 2.22 -5.27
C GLU A 170 13.06 0.94 -5.21
N ILE A 171 13.07 0.10 -6.26
CA ILE A 171 12.30 -1.15 -6.28
C ILE A 171 12.80 -2.14 -5.22
N SER A 172 14.10 -2.17 -4.96
CA SER A 172 14.69 -3.04 -3.93
C SER A 172 14.16 -2.73 -2.52
N THR A 173 13.64 -1.52 -2.27
CA THR A 173 13.07 -1.14 -0.96
C THR A 173 11.76 -1.86 -0.62
N PHE A 174 11.07 -2.47 -1.60
CA PHE A 174 9.73 -3.03 -1.36
C PHE A 174 9.75 -4.29 -0.50
N GLY A 175 10.89 -4.99 -0.46
CA GLY A 175 11.07 -6.20 0.32
C GLY A 175 10.09 -7.32 -0.04
N GLY A 176 10.16 -8.40 0.71
CA GLY A 176 9.27 -9.55 0.54
C GLY A 176 9.69 -10.65 1.50
N ARG A 177 8.75 -11.54 1.85
CA ARG A 177 9.08 -12.70 2.69
C ARG A 177 9.90 -13.76 1.95
N ASN A 178 9.80 -13.76 0.63
CA ASN A 178 10.56 -14.61 -0.29
C ASN A 178 10.59 -13.92 -1.67
N THR A 179 11.39 -14.46 -2.58
CA THR A 179 11.57 -13.93 -3.94
C THR A 179 10.24 -13.72 -4.67
N TYR A 180 9.30 -14.66 -4.56
CA TYR A 180 7.99 -14.52 -5.21
C TYR A 180 7.14 -13.40 -4.59
N ASP A 181 7.12 -13.28 -3.25
CA ASP A 181 6.40 -12.21 -2.52
C ASP A 181 6.99 -10.83 -2.88
N PHE A 182 8.32 -10.73 -3.04
CA PHE A 182 8.99 -9.53 -3.55
C PHE A 182 8.55 -9.20 -4.98
N ILE A 183 8.67 -10.14 -5.91
CA ILE A 183 8.29 -9.94 -7.32
C ILE A 183 6.81 -9.53 -7.40
N TYR A 184 5.92 -10.18 -6.65
CA TYR A 184 4.51 -9.85 -6.61
C TYR A 184 4.29 -8.41 -6.14
N ARG A 185 4.93 -7.98 -5.03
CA ARG A 185 4.81 -6.61 -4.51
C ARG A 185 5.35 -5.56 -5.47
N ALA A 186 6.50 -5.83 -6.10
CA ALA A 186 7.15 -4.91 -7.02
C ALA A 186 6.31 -4.73 -8.28
N THR A 187 5.91 -5.83 -8.92
CA THR A 187 5.14 -5.80 -10.15
C THR A 187 3.77 -5.13 -9.98
N GLN A 188 3.08 -5.32 -8.84
CA GLN A 188 1.82 -4.64 -8.55
C GLN A 188 1.90 -3.10 -8.58
N ARG A 189 3.11 -2.54 -8.41
CA ARG A 189 3.33 -1.09 -8.46
C ARG A 189 3.81 -0.61 -9.83
N ILE A 190 4.36 -1.50 -10.66
CA ILE A 190 5.02 -1.14 -11.91
C ILE A 190 4.13 -1.42 -13.12
N ILE A 191 3.40 -2.52 -13.14
CA ILE A 191 2.65 -2.98 -14.32
C ILE A 191 1.37 -3.72 -13.91
N THR A 192 0.27 -3.49 -14.61
CA THR A 192 -1.03 -4.07 -14.25
C THR A 192 -1.09 -5.57 -14.55
N ASN A 193 -1.93 -6.31 -13.81
CA ASN A 193 -2.21 -7.73 -14.10
C ASN A 193 -2.87 -7.90 -15.47
N ARG A 194 -3.72 -6.94 -15.86
CA ARG A 194 -4.43 -6.95 -17.15
C ARG A 194 -3.44 -6.90 -18.32
N PHE A 195 -2.57 -5.90 -18.35
CA PHE A 195 -1.61 -5.72 -19.42
C PHE A 195 -0.52 -6.81 -19.40
N SER A 196 -0.09 -7.23 -18.20
CA SER A 196 0.86 -8.34 -18.04
C SER A 196 0.32 -9.70 -18.49
N ALA A 197 -1.01 -9.85 -18.61
CA ALA A 197 -1.62 -11.10 -19.07
C ALA A 197 -1.28 -11.41 -20.54
N ASP A 198 -0.92 -10.41 -21.35
CA ASP A 198 -0.53 -10.57 -22.76
C ASP A 198 0.92 -11.01 -22.94
N PHE A 199 1.66 -11.15 -21.83
CA PHE A 199 3.04 -11.57 -21.82
C PHE A 199 3.19 -13.00 -21.29
N SER A 200 4.27 -13.64 -21.74
CA SER A 200 4.83 -14.80 -21.06
C SER A 200 6.34 -14.73 -21.12
N TRP A 201 7.02 -15.48 -20.24
CA TRP A 201 8.49 -15.41 -20.15
C TRP A 201 9.18 -15.63 -21.51
N LEU A 202 8.73 -16.62 -22.29
CA LEU A 202 9.30 -16.99 -23.60
C LEU A 202 8.34 -16.76 -24.78
N GLY A 203 7.26 -15.99 -24.62
CA GLY A 203 6.28 -15.75 -25.70
C GLY A 203 5.43 -16.96 -26.13
N ARG A 204 5.18 -17.92 -25.23
CA ARG A 204 4.36 -19.11 -25.53
C ARG A 204 2.90 -18.73 -25.77
N LYS A 205 2.23 -19.50 -26.64
CA LYS A 205 0.80 -19.36 -26.99
C LYS A 205 0.44 -17.99 -27.58
N GLY A 206 1.30 -17.45 -28.46
CA GLY A 206 1.08 -16.16 -29.14
C GLY A 206 1.22 -14.94 -28.24
N LYS A 207 1.72 -15.12 -27.01
CA LYS A 207 1.98 -14.01 -26.08
C LYS A 207 3.30 -13.33 -26.40
N ARG A 208 3.45 -12.09 -25.95
CA ARG A 208 4.70 -11.33 -26.08
C ARG A 208 5.78 -11.85 -25.13
N VAL A 209 7.04 -11.70 -25.51
CA VAL A 209 8.21 -12.20 -24.75
C VAL A 209 8.56 -11.19 -23.66
N PHE A 210 8.34 -11.55 -22.39
CA PHE A 210 8.68 -10.68 -21.27
C PHE A 210 10.18 -10.65 -20.98
N LYS A 211 10.89 -11.78 -21.20
CA LYS A 211 12.32 -11.91 -20.88
C LYS A 211 13.20 -10.85 -21.56
N ASN A 212 12.79 -10.37 -22.72
CA ASN A 212 13.56 -9.43 -23.53
C ASN A 212 13.43 -7.98 -23.07
N LEU A 213 12.50 -7.69 -22.14
CA LEU A 213 12.31 -6.35 -21.59
C LEU A 213 13.40 -6.01 -20.57
N HIS A 214 13.83 -4.77 -20.55
CA HIS A 214 14.68 -4.22 -19.49
C HIS A 214 14.00 -4.30 -18.13
N LEU A 215 12.66 -4.18 -18.07
CA LEU A 215 11.87 -4.44 -16.87
C LEU A 215 12.10 -5.86 -16.32
N ALA A 216 12.27 -6.87 -17.16
CA ALA A 216 12.56 -8.23 -16.68
C ALA A 216 13.95 -8.30 -16.02
N SER A 217 14.95 -7.67 -16.63
CA SER A 217 16.31 -7.57 -16.06
C SER A 217 16.32 -6.80 -14.73
N LEU A 218 15.56 -5.70 -14.67
CA LEU A 218 15.38 -4.88 -13.47
C LEU A 218 14.79 -5.69 -12.31
N LEU A 219 13.69 -6.41 -12.55
CA LEU A 219 13.03 -7.24 -11.54
C LEU A 219 13.94 -8.36 -11.04
N THR A 220 14.68 -9.02 -11.94
CA THR A 220 15.64 -10.07 -11.60
C THR A 220 16.76 -9.53 -10.73
N LYS A 221 17.40 -8.42 -11.12
CA LYS A 221 18.48 -7.80 -10.34
C LYS A 221 18.00 -7.29 -8.98
N ALA A 222 16.80 -6.71 -8.92
CA ALA A 222 16.23 -6.22 -7.66
C ALA A 222 15.93 -7.37 -6.69
N ALA A 223 15.43 -8.48 -7.21
CA ALA A 223 15.16 -9.69 -6.43
C ALA A 223 16.45 -10.31 -5.88
N MET A 224 17.50 -10.40 -6.69
CA MET A 224 18.82 -10.88 -6.26
C MET A 224 19.40 -10.01 -5.14
N LYS A 225 19.27 -8.68 -5.26
CA LYS A 225 19.75 -7.71 -4.25
C LYS A 225 19.00 -7.82 -2.92
N THR A 226 17.71 -8.20 -2.95
CA THR A 226 16.83 -8.11 -1.78
C THR A 226 16.58 -9.46 -1.09
N SER A 227 16.54 -10.56 -1.85
CA SER A 227 16.12 -11.89 -1.35
C SER A 227 17.24 -12.93 -1.32
N ASN A 228 18.51 -12.54 -1.52
CA ASN A 228 19.68 -13.43 -1.58
C ASN A 228 19.41 -14.71 -2.39
N CYS A 229 18.83 -14.56 -3.58
CA CYS A 229 18.45 -15.66 -4.47
C CYS A 229 19.28 -15.63 -5.76
N THR A 230 19.29 -16.75 -6.49
CA THR A 230 19.94 -16.78 -7.80
C THR A 230 19.11 -16.04 -8.85
N ALA A 231 19.74 -15.69 -9.98
CA ALA A 231 19.02 -15.13 -11.12
C ALA A 231 17.91 -16.09 -11.60
N MET A 232 18.20 -17.39 -11.63
CA MET A 232 17.24 -18.43 -12.03
C MET A 232 15.99 -18.45 -11.13
N ASP A 233 16.17 -18.34 -9.82
CA ASP A 233 15.05 -18.31 -8.86
C ASP A 233 14.15 -17.08 -9.06
N ALA A 234 14.78 -15.93 -9.35
CA ALA A 234 14.08 -14.69 -9.65
C ALA A 234 13.30 -14.80 -10.97
N GLU A 235 13.91 -15.31 -12.04
CA GLU A 235 13.25 -15.55 -13.33
C GLU A 235 12.06 -16.51 -13.20
N LEU A 236 12.22 -17.61 -12.45
CA LEU A 236 11.15 -18.56 -12.16
C LEU A 236 10.01 -17.89 -11.39
N SER A 237 10.33 -17.00 -10.46
CA SER A 237 9.35 -16.22 -9.70
C SER A 237 8.57 -15.25 -10.60
N VAL A 238 9.24 -14.54 -11.52
CA VAL A 238 8.61 -13.67 -12.51
C VAL A 238 7.72 -14.49 -13.46
N ASN A 239 8.20 -15.63 -13.96
CA ASN A 239 7.41 -16.52 -14.82
C ASN A 239 6.16 -17.05 -14.08
N LYS A 240 6.31 -17.48 -12.83
CA LYS A 240 5.19 -17.91 -11.98
C LYS A 240 4.19 -16.78 -11.77
N TRP A 241 4.67 -15.54 -11.62
CA TRP A 241 3.82 -14.37 -11.52
C TRP A 241 3.05 -14.11 -12.82
N LEU A 242 3.70 -14.08 -13.98
CA LEU A 242 3.07 -13.89 -15.30
C LEU A 242 1.93 -14.88 -15.55
N ARG A 243 2.13 -16.17 -15.23
CA ARG A 243 1.10 -17.21 -15.42
C ARG A 243 -0.21 -16.92 -14.69
N ARG A 244 -0.16 -16.23 -13.55
CA ARG A 244 -1.32 -15.89 -12.72
C ARG A 244 -1.95 -14.54 -13.04
N CYS A 245 -1.34 -13.73 -13.92
CA CYS A 245 -1.82 -12.38 -14.22
C CYS A 245 -3.23 -12.40 -14.84
N ALA A 246 -3.50 -13.29 -15.80
CA ALA A 246 -4.82 -13.42 -16.42
C ALA A 246 -5.92 -13.81 -15.40
N GLU A 247 -5.61 -14.70 -14.46
CA GLU A 247 -6.53 -15.09 -13.39
C GLU A 247 -6.80 -13.92 -12.45
N ARG A 248 -5.75 -13.21 -12.00
CA ARG A 248 -5.87 -12.04 -11.13
C ARG A 248 -6.67 -10.92 -11.79
N ALA A 249 -6.42 -10.62 -13.06
CA ALA A 249 -7.15 -9.61 -13.80
C ALA A 249 -8.66 -9.94 -13.91
N ARG A 250 -9.04 -11.23 -14.01
CA ARG A 250 -10.46 -11.63 -13.97
C ARG A 250 -11.08 -11.44 -12.58
N ASN A 251 -10.33 -11.74 -11.52
CA ASN A 251 -10.81 -11.60 -10.15
C ASN A 251 -10.95 -10.13 -9.75
N GLU A 252 -10.11 -9.24 -10.28
CA GLU A 252 -10.20 -7.78 -10.09
C GLU A 252 -11.47 -7.18 -10.70
N LYS A 253 -12.02 -7.75 -11.78
CA LYS A 253 -13.27 -7.29 -12.41
C LYS A 253 -14.56 -7.71 -11.69
N LYS A 254 -14.48 -8.63 -10.73
CA LYS A 254 -15.64 -9.18 -10.01
C LYS A 254 -15.95 -8.44 -8.70
N ILE A 255 -15.15 -7.44 -8.35
CA ILE A 255 -15.26 -6.60 -7.16
C ILE A 255 -15.74 -5.23 -7.60
#